data_AF-A0A531LQF5-F1
#
_entry.id   AF-A0A531LQF5-F1
#
_cell.length_a   1.000
_cell.length_b   1.000
_cell.length_c   1.000
_cell.angle_alpha   90.00
_cell.angle_beta   90.00
_cell.angle_gamma   90.00
#
_symmetry.space_group_name_H-M   'P 1'
#
loop_
_entity.id
_entity.type
_entity.pdbx_description
1 polymer ?
#
loop_
_entity_poly.entity_id
_entity_poly.type
_entity_poly.pdbx_seq_one_letter_code
_entity_poly.pdbx_strand_id
1 'polypeptide(L)' 'MDAAPSRRDYSLVGRDARLAVENGLSAAEWYHTDIPRKQMKELMQRSDQPAIRDTVIWLGALVL' A
#
# COMPACT_ATOMS: atom_id res chain seq x y z
N MET A 1 34.07 23.83 1.58
CA MET A 1 33.77 23.84 0.14
C MET A 1 32.26 23.81 0.00
N ASP A 2 31.65 24.95 -0.30
CA ASP A 2 30.22 25.06 -0.54
C ASP A 2 29.88 24.45 -1.90
N ALA A 3 29.17 23.32 -1.89
CA ALA A 3 28.56 22.79 -3.09
C ALA A 3 27.25 23.55 -3.33
N ALA A 4 27.24 24.47 -4.31
CA ALA A 4 25.98 25.08 -4.75
C ALA A 4 25.02 23.97 -5.22
N PRO A 5 23.76 23.93 -4.73
CA PRO A 5 22.85 22.84 -5.07
C PRO A 5 22.56 22.84 -6.57
N SER A 6 22.86 21.72 -7.24
CA SER A 6 22.49 21.54 -8.64
C SER A 6 20.97 21.33 -8.78
N ARG A 7 20.39 21.68 -9.94
CA ARG A 7 18.97 21.42 -10.23
C ARG A 7 18.69 19.91 -10.13
N ARG A 8 17.68 19.52 -9.33
CA ARG A 8 17.25 18.13 -9.16
C ARG A 8 16.78 17.54 -10.50
N ASP A 9 17.23 16.33 -10.79
CA ASP A 9 16.86 15.51 -11.94
C ASP A 9 15.88 14.42 -11.50
N TYR A 10 14.58 14.65 -11.73
CA TYR A 10 13.51 13.74 -11.34
C TYR A 10 13.28 12.58 -12.33
N SER A 11 14.13 12.43 -13.34
CA SER A 11 14.05 11.29 -14.25
C SER A 11 14.31 9.98 -13.51
N LEU A 12 13.45 8.97 -13.71
CA LEU A 12 13.57 7.64 -13.09
C LEU A 12 14.87 6.89 -13.49
N VAL A 13 15.52 7.33 -14.57
CA VAL A 13 16.77 6.76 -15.10
C VAL A 13 17.89 7.81 -15.19
N GLY A 14 17.67 8.99 -14.62
CA GLY A 14 18.57 10.13 -14.69
C GLY A 14 19.72 10.09 -13.69
N ARG A 15 20.41 11.22 -13.58
CA ARG A 15 21.58 11.39 -12.71
C ARG A 15 21.25 11.11 -11.25
N ASP A 16 20.18 11.73 -10.74
CA ASP A 16 19.85 11.62 -9.32
C ASP A 16 19.29 10.22 -8.98
N ALA A 17 18.68 9.52 -9.96
CA ALA A 17 18.30 8.11 -9.82
C ALA A 17 19.55 7.22 -9.66
N ARG A 18 20.58 7.43 -10.48
CA ARG A 18 21.87 6.72 -10.35
C ARG A 18 22.55 7.02 -9.01
N LEU A 19 22.59 8.29 -8.61
CA LEU A 19 23.13 8.69 -7.31
C LEU A 19 22.35 8.07 -6.15
N ALA A 20 21.02 7.93 -6.26
CA ALA A 20 20.23 7.25 -5.24
C ALA A 20 20.61 5.77 -5.13
N VAL A 21 20.94 5.11 -6.24
CA VAL A 21 21.46 3.73 -6.22
C VAL A 21 22.83 3.65 -5.57
N GLU A 22 23.77 4.50 -5.99
CA GLU A 22 25.13 4.55 -5.46
C GLU A 22 25.16 4.88 -3.96
N ASN A 23 24.26 5.73 -3.50
CA ASN A 23 24.12 6.10 -2.09
C ASN A 23 23.27 5.10 -1.26
N GLY A 24 22.82 3.99 -1.85
CA GLY A 24 22.01 2.97 -1.16
C GLY A 24 20.59 3.43 -0.80
N LEU A 25 20.12 4.53 -1.37
CA LEU A 25 18.74 5.02 -1.25
C LEU A 25 17.78 4.24 -2.17
N SER A 26 18.30 3.59 -3.20
CA SER A 26 17.54 2.64 -4.02
C SER A 26 17.58 1.25 -3.40
N ALA A 27 16.46 0.54 -3.42
CA ALA A 27 16.31 -0.81 -2.85
C ALA A 27 16.39 -0.85 -1.31
N ALA A 28 15.77 0.12 -0.63
CA ALA A 28 15.51 -0.01 0.79
C ALA A 28 14.82 -1.36 1.08
N GLU A 29 15.31 -2.08 2.09
CA GLU A 29 14.62 -3.22 2.69
C GLU A 29 13.32 -2.68 3.31
N TRP A 30 12.24 -2.70 2.52
CA TRP A 30 10.93 -2.32 3.01
C TRP A 30 10.47 -3.35 4.04
N TYR A 31 9.77 -2.88 5.07
CA TYR A 31 9.17 -3.77 6.04
C TYR A 31 8.30 -4.82 5.33
N HIS A 32 8.62 -6.09 5.54
CA HIS A 32 7.80 -7.22 5.14
C HIS A 32 7.04 -7.71 6.36
N THR A 33 5.74 -7.90 6.22
CA THR A 33 4.93 -8.49 7.29
C THR A 33 5.34 -9.94 7.52
N ASP A 34 5.41 -10.36 8.78
CA ASP A 34 5.68 -11.75 9.16
C ASP A 34 4.54 -12.70 8.78
N ILE A 35 3.39 -12.15 8.38
CA ILE A 35 2.19 -12.92 8.04
C ILE A 35 2.38 -13.58 6.65
N PRO A 36 2.28 -14.93 6.56
CA PRO A 36 2.36 -15.62 5.28
C PRO A 36 1.27 -15.15 4.30
N ARG A 37 1.59 -15.13 3.00
CA ARG A 37 0.68 -14.68 1.93
C ARG A 37 -0.71 -15.33 2.00
N LYS A 38 -0.78 -16.62 2.36
CA LYS A 38 -2.04 -17.36 2.49
C LYS A 38 -2.91 -16.77 3.60
N GLN A 39 -2.33 -16.55 4.78
CA GLN A 39 -3.03 -15.99 5.93
C GLN A 39 -3.47 -14.55 5.67
N MET A 40 -2.63 -13.75 5.01
CA MET A 40 -3.02 -12.39 4.60
C MET A 40 -4.26 -12.42 3.70
N LYS A 41 -4.33 -13.36 2.75
CA LYS A 41 -5.49 -13.51 1.86
C LYS A 41 -6.76 -13.90 2.61
N GLU A 42 -6.64 -14.75 3.62
CA GLU A 42 -7.77 -15.14 4.50
C GLU A 42 -8.30 -13.94 5.29
N LEU A 43 -7.42 -13.10 5.84
CA LEU A 43 -7.82 -11.87 6.55
C LEU A 43 -8.52 -10.85 5.65
N MET A 44 -8.22 -10.84 4.36
CA MET A 44 -8.88 -9.97 3.38
C MET A 44 -10.25 -10.49 2.92
N GLN A 45 -10.68 -11.66 3.39
CA GLN A 45 -11.96 -12.25 3.01
C GLN A 45 -13.12 -11.37 3.46
N ARG A 46 -13.88 -10.84 2.50
CA ARG A 46 -15.13 -10.14 2.77
C ARG A 46 -16.16 -11.12 3.32
N SER A 47 -16.93 -10.67 4.30
CA SER A 47 -18.02 -11.45 4.89
C SER A 47 -19.35 -10.73 4.63
N ASP A 48 -20.23 -11.38 3.87
CA ASP A 48 -21.53 -10.80 3.49
C ASP A 48 -22.61 -11.01 4.56
N GLN A 49 -22.37 -11.87 5.56
CA GLN A 49 -23.31 -12.19 6.63
C GLN A 49 -23.89 -10.94 7.34
N PRO A 50 -23.07 -9.97 7.79
CA PRO A 50 -23.59 -8.74 8.39
C PRO A 50 -24.49 -7.95 7.43
N ALA A 51 -24.08 -7.79 6.17
CA ALA A 51 -24.84 -7.05 5.17
C ALA A 51 -26.19 -7.72 4.84
N ILE A 52 -26.21 -9.05 4.77
CA ILE A 52 -27.45 -9.83 4.56
C ILE A 52 -28.40 -9.64 5.73
N ARG A 53 -27.91 -9.75 6.98
CA ARG A 53 -28.72 -9.53 8.18
C ARG A 53 -29.36 -8.15 8.16
N ASP A 54 -28.58 -7.11 7.91
CA ASP A 54 -29.06 -5.73 7.91
C ASP A 54 -30.09 -5.50 6.80
N THR A 55 -29.88 -6.11 5.63
CA THR A 55 -30.84 -6.06 4.51
C THR A 55 -32.17 -6.72 4.87
N VAL A 56 -32.14 -7.88 5.53
CA VAL A 56 -33.36 -8.57 6.00
C VAL A 56 -34.11 -7.75 7.03
N ILE A 57 -33.40 -7.14 7.99
CA ILE A 57 -34.01 -6.27 9.00
C ILE A 57 -34.65 -5.06 8.33
N TRP A 58 -33.95 -4.42 7.39
CA TRP A 58 -34.44 -3.25 6.67
C TRP A 58 -35.70 -3.55 5.86
N LEU A 59 -35.68 -4.63 5.06
CA LEU A 59 -36.85 -5.05 4.29
C LEU A 59 -38.01 -5.49 5.18
N GLY A 60 -37.72 -6.21 6.27
CA GLY A 60 -38.72 -6.63 7.25
C GLY A 60 -39.42 -5.44 7.92
N ALA A 61 -38.68 -4.37 8.23
CA ALA A 61 -39.23 -3.15 8.81
C ALA A 61 -40.05 -2.30 7.83
N LEU A 62 -39.87 -2.48 6.51
CA LEU A 62 -40.66 -1.76 5.49
C LEU A 62 -42.00 -2.45 5.19
N VAL A 63 -42.09 -3.76 5.39
CA VAL A 63 -43.28 -4.56 5.09
C VAL A 63 -44.25 -4.65 6.28
N LEU A 64 -43.74 -4.46 7.50
CA LEU A 64 -44.50 -4.51 8.75
C LEU A 64 -45.06 -3.14 9.14
#